data_AF-A0A433VQ44-F1
#
_entry.id   AF-A0A433VQ44-F1
#
_cell.length_a   1.000
_cell.length_b   1.000
_cell.length_c   1.000
_cell.angle_alpha   90.00
_cell.angle_beta   90.00
_cell.angle_gamma   90.00
#
_symmetry.space_group_name_H-M   'P 1'
#
loop_
_entity.id
_entity.type
_entity.pdbx_description
1 polymer ?
#
loop_
_entity_poly.entity_id
_entity_poly.type
_entity_poly.pdbx_seq_one_letter_code
_entity_poly.pdbx_strand_id
1 'polypeptide(L)'
;MKLDLLQELKQKLTSETDFSKIWLFYMDNFADHPEFIEIGKRAYNKHLDSVVRQTSEEMFGKKVKINHDLTIYIPEHKFFHGPFQAGGRIGGFIYFEDVRVGLIAVSADHPPTGMVKYSRFTELPISKMPKRGFGGFSKQDLN
;
A
#
# COMPACT_ATOMS: atom_id res chain seq x y z
N MET A 1 -16.32 3.52 18.01
CA MET A 1 -15.78 2.78 16.86
C MET A 1 -16.74 1.72 16.32
N LYS A 2 -17.30 1.94 15.12
CA LYS A 2 -18.09 0.93 14.42
C LYS A 2 -17.15 -0.07 13.77
N LEU A 3 -16.89 -1.20 14.43
CA LEU A 3 -16.10 -2.33 13.91
C LEU A 3 -16.53 -2.73 12.48
N ASP A 4 -17.81 -2.56 12.16
CA ASP A 4 -18.40 -2.80 10.84
C ASP A 4 -17.72 -1.99 9.72
N LEU A 5 -17.27 -0.76 9.99
CA LEU A 5 -16.64 0.09 8.98
C LEU A 5 -15.27 -0.45 8.55
N LEU A 6 -14.50 -1.07 9.46
CA LEU A 6 -13.21 -1.68 9.08
C LEU A 6 -13.40 -2.92 8.22
N GLN A 7 -14.44 -3.71 8.51
CA GLN A 7 -14.81 -4.84 7.65
C GLN A 7 -15.30 -4.35 6.28
N GLU A 8 -16.07 -3.26 6.25
CA GLU A 8 -16.48 -2.64 4.99
C GLU A 8 -15.27 -2.11 4.21
N LEU A 9 -14.32 -1.41 4.86
CA LEU A 9 -13.08 -0.96 4.22
C LEU A 9 -12.31 -2.14 3.63
N LYS A 10 -12.17 -3.24 4.39
CA LYS A 10 -11.51 -4.47 3.93
C LYS A 10 -12.21 -5.06 2.71
N GLN A 11 -13.54 -5.14 2.73
CA GLN A 11 -14.33 -5.61 1.59
C GLN A 11 -14.10 -4.71 0.36
N LYS A 12 -14.26 -3.39 0.51
CA LYS A 12 -14.00 -2.42 -0.57
C LYS A 12 -12.59 -2.59 -1.13
N LEU A 13 -11.60 -2.73 -0.26
CA LEU A 13 -10.20 -2.91 -0.67
C LEU A 13 -10.02 -4.12 -1.59
N THR A 14 -10.73 -5.21 -1.33
CA THR A 14 -10.63 -6.45 -2.11
C THR A 14 -11.49 -6.49 -3.39
N SER A 15 -12.62 -5.78 -3.44
CA SER A 15 -13.61 -5.95 -4.53
C SER A 15 -13.84 -4.69 -5.37
N GLU A 16 -13.62 -3.49 -4.83
CA GLU A 16 -13.87 -2.25 -5.55
C GLU A 16 -12.83 -2.04 -6.67
N THR A 17 -13.30 -1.57 -7.82
CA THR A 17 -12.46 -1.29 -8.99
C THR A 17 -12.07 0.18 -9.07
N ASP A 18 -12.90 1.06 -8.50
CA ASP A 18 -12.58 2.48 -8.37
C ASP A 18 -11.80 2.73 -7.07
N PHE A 19 -10.49 2.83 -7.20
CA PHE A 19 -9.60 2.97 -6.04
C PHE A 19 -9.80 4.28 -5.27
N SER A 20 -10.33 5.32 -5.91
CA SER A 20 -10.64 6.57 -5.23
C SER A 20 -11.72 6.38 -4.16
N LYS A 21 -12.72 5.52 -4.42
CA LYS A 21 -13.80 5.22 -3.45
C LYS A 21 -13.28 4.51 -2.21
N ILE A 22 -12.29 3.63 -2.37
CA ILE A 22 -11.64 2.95 -1.23
C ILE A 22 -10.92 3.99 -0.37
N TRP A 23 -10.12 4.86 -1.02
CA TRP A 23 -9.34 5.87 -0.32
C TRP A 23 -10.21 6.91 0.38
N LEU A 24 -11.23 7.44 -0.30
CA LEU A 24 -12.17 8.41 0.27
C LEU A 24 -12.94 7.81 1.44
N PHE A 25 -13.42 6.57 1.32
CA PHE A 25 -14.05 5.88 2.43
C PHE A 25 -13.12 5.78 3.64
N TYR A 26 -11.84 5.49 3.43
CA TYR A 26 -10.85 5.48 4.51
C TYR A 26 -10.68 6.88 5.13
N MET A 27 -10.54 7.92 4.31
CA MET A 27 -10.35 9.29 4.78
C MET A 27 -11.55 9.79 5.58
N ASP A 28 -12.77 9.58 5.09
CA ASP A 28 -14.00 10.09 5.71
C ASP A 28 -14.34 9.41 7.05
N ASN A 29 -13.90 8.16 7.24
CA ASN A 29 -14.31 7.34 8.38
C ASN A 29 -13.20 7.09 9.42
N PHE A 30 -11.91 7.33 9.10
CA PHE A 30 -10.81 6.89 9.97
C PHE A 30 -9.66 7.88 10.12
N ALA A 31 -9.22 8.56 9.04
CA ALA A 31 -7.90 9.18 8.99
C ALA A 31 -7.64 10.24 10.08
N ASP A 32 -8.68 10.93 10.54
CA ASP A 32 -8.64 11.99 11.57
C ASP A 32 -9.52 11.68 12.80
N HIS A 33 -10.12 10.49 12.87
CA HIS A 33 -11.01 10.12 13.98
C HIS A 33 -10.19 9.76 15.23
N PRO A 34 -10.36 10.46 16.37
CA PRO A 34 -9.54 10.26 17.57
C PRO A 34 -9.55 8.82 18.07
N GLU A 35 -10.71 8.16 18.06
CA GLU A 35 -10.88 6.76 18.46
C GLU A 35 -10.03 5.79 17.62
N PHE A 36 -9.76 6.11 16.36
CA PHE A 36 -8.91 5.32 15.49
C PHE A 36 -7.42 5.55 15.77
N ILE A 37 -7.07 6.80 16.07
CA ILE A 37 -5.70 7.21 16.44
C ILE A 37 -5.30 6.59 17.78
N GLU A 38 -6.21 6.57 18.77
CA GLU A 38 -5.95 6.09 20.14
C GLU A 38 -5.68 4.58 20.21
N ILE A 39 -6.34 3.78 19.39
CA ILE A 39 -6.12 2.31 19.35
C ILE A 39 -4.90 1.92 18.52
N GLY A 40 -4.43 2.82 17.67
CA GLY A 40 -3.25 2.65 16.83
C GLY A 40 -1.97 2.71 17.64
N LYS A 41 -1.01 1.82 17.31
CA LYS A 41 0.33 1.87 17.87
C LYS A 41 1.33 2.20 16.77
N ARG A 42 2.29 3.06 17.06
CA ARG A 42 3.43 3.27 16.17
C ARG A 42 4.12 1.93 15.92
N ALA A 43 4.34 1.61 14.66
CA ALA A 43 4.96 0.37 14.23
C ALA A 43 6.06 0.63 13.21
N TYR A 44 6.85 -0.42 12.97
CA TYR A 44 7.87 -0.44 11.93
C TYR A 44 7.74 -1.72 11.12
N ASN A 45 7.71 -1.61 9.80
CA ASN A 45 7.54 -2.76 8.92
C ASN A 45 8.38 -2.58 7.65
N LYS A 46 9.58 -3.20 7.63
CA LYS A 46 10.52 -3.16 6.49
C LYS A 46 9.90 -3.64 5.17
N HIS A 47 8.96 -4.57 5.25
CA HIS A 47 8.30 -5.08 4.05
C HIS A 47 7.41 -4.00 3.43
N LEU A 48 6.56 -3.37 4.24
CA LEU A 48 5.71 -2.27 3.78
C LEU A 48 6.54 -1.06 3.31
N ASP A 49 7.66 -0.75 3.95
CA ASP A 49 8.59 0.28 3.46
C ASP A 49 9.08 -0.03 2.02
N SER A 50 9.38 -1.30 1.74
CA SER A 50 9.79 -1.75 0.41
C SER A 50 8.64 -1.68 -0.60
N VAL A 51 7.44 -2.10 -0.20
CA VAL A 51 6.24 -2.03 -1.05
C VAL A 51 5.91 -0.59 -1.41
N VAL A 52 5.90 0.32 -0.44
CA VAL A 52 5.63 1.75 -0.67
C VAL A 52 6.65 2.35 -1.63
N ARG A 53 7.94 2.04 -1.45
CA ARG A 53 8.99 2.49 -2.37
C ARG A 53 8.78 1.96 -3.78
N GLN A 54 8.71 0.64 -3.95
CA GLN A 54 8.58 0.02 -5.26
C GLN A 54 7.33 0.53 -5.98
N THR A 55 6.18 0.53 -5.30
CA THR A 55 4.92 0.97 -5.90
C THR A 55 4.97 2.44 -6.31
N SER A 56 5.60 3.30 -5.50
CA SER A 56 5.78 4.72 -5.86
C SER A 56 6.70 4.87 -7.07
N GLU A 57 7.80 4.12 -7.13
CA GLU A 57 8.71 4.16 -8.28
C GLU A 57 8.02 3.71 -9.57
N GLU A 58 7.19 2.67 -9.50
CA GLU A 58 6.34 2.21 -10.60
C GLU A 58 5.30 3.27 -11.01
N MET A 59 4.59 3.87 -10.04
CA MET A 59 3.60 4.93 -10.29
C MET A 59 4.19 6.14 -11.03
N PHE A 60 5.45 6.48 -10.76
CA PHE A 60 6.11 7.67 -11.27
C PHE A 60 7.15 7.38 -12.36
N GLY A 61 7.39 6.11 -12.69
CA GLY A 61 8.33 5.68 -13.74
C GLY A 61 9.79 6.05 -13.47
N LYS A 62 10.17 6.30 -12.22
CA LYS A 62 11.52 6.72 -11.83
C LYS A 62 11.79 6.40 -10.36
N LYS A 63 13.06 6.42 -9.96
CA LYS A 63 13.42 6.32 -8.54
C LYS A 63 12.85 7.50 -7.75
N VAL A 64 12.31 7.22 -6.57
CA VAL A 64 11.66 8.22 -5.71
C VAL A 64 12.20 8.11 -4.28
N LYS A 65 12.56 9.26 -3.69
CA LYS A 65 12.89 9.32 -2.27
C LYS A 65 11.62 9.15 -1.44
N ILE A 66 11.57 8.12 -0.61
CA ILE A 66 10.49 7.89 0.34
C ILE A 66 10.90 8.41 1.72
N ASN A 67 10.06 9.25 2.32
CA ASN A 67 10.14 9.60 3.74
C ASN A 67 8.89 9.02 4.42
N HIS A 68 9.09 8.12 5.38
CA HIS A 68 7.98 7.62 6.21
C HIS A 68 7.83 8.52 7.42
N ASP A 69 6.71 9.24 7.49
CA ASP A 69 6.43 10.12 8.60
C ASP A 69 5.95 9.30 9.80
N LEU A 70 5.02 8.37 9.56
CA LEU A 70 4.44 7.52 10.60
C LEU A 70 3.84 6.25 9.99
N THR A 71 4.10 5.10 10.62
CA THR A 71 3.35 3.86 10.39
C THR A 71 2.63 3.50 11.67
N ILE A 72 1.32 3.28 11.55
CA ILE A 72 0.43 2.89 12.64
C ILE A 72 -0.06 1.47 12.36
N TYR A 73 -0.08 0.66 13.40
CA TYR A 73 -0.64 -0.68 13.38
C TYR A 73 -1.76 -0.79 14.41
N ILE A 74 -2.87 -1.40 14.00
CA ILE A 74 -4.02 -1.73 14.84
C ILE A 74 -4.07 -3.25 14.99
N PRO A 75 -3.55 -3.81 16.12
CA PRO A 75 -3.33 -5.25 16.25
C PRO A 75 -4.59 -6.10 16.13
N GLU A 76 -5.71 -5.65 16.72
CA GLU A 76 -6.99 -6.38 16.71
C GLU A 76 -7.52 -6.60 15.28
N HIS A 77 -7.21 -5.67 14.37
CA HIS A 77 -7.68 -5.69 12.99
C HIS A 77 -6.60 -6.09 11.98
N LYS A 78 -5.38 -6.36 12.45
CA LYS A 78 -4.21 -6.64 11.62
C LYS A 78 -4.05 -5.62 10.49
N PHE A 79 -4.26 -4.36 10.82
CA PHE A 79 -4.38 -3.27 9.88
C PHE A 79 -3.22 -2.29 10.06
N PHE A 80 -2.49 -2.03 8.99
CA PHE A 80 -1.46 -1.02 8.92
C PHE A 80 -1.95 0.17 8.09
N HIS A 81 -1.62 1.37 8.54
CA HIS A 81 -1.83 2.58 7.76
C HIS A 81 -0.80 3.65 8.11
N GLY A 82 -0.68 4.67 7.27
CA GLY A 82 0.10 5.84 7.62
C GLY A 82 0.38 6.78 6.47
N PRO A 83 0.72 8.04 6.79
CA PRO A 83 1.22 9.00 5.82
C PRO A 83 2.68 8.72 5.45
N PHE A 84 3.03 9.09 4.22
CA PHE A 84 4.42 9.13 3.76
C PHE A 84 4.58 10.23 2.70
N GLN A 85 5.83 10.53 2.35
CA GLN A 85 6.15 11.39 1.22
C GLN A 85 6.94 10.64 0.15
N ALA A 86 6.58 10.86 -1.12
CA ALA A 86 7.24 10.32 -2.29
C ALA A 86 7.78 11.45 -3.17
N GLY A 87 9.06 11.79 -3.03
CA GLY A 87 9.70 12.86 -3.80
C GLY A 87 8.99 14.21 -3.61
N GLY A 88 8.66 14.53 -2.35
CA GLY A 88 7.92 15.73 -1.96
C GLY A 88 6.39 15.64 -2.08
N ARG A 89 5.86 14.61 -2.76
CA ARG A 89 4.42 14.38 -2.87
C ARG A 89 3.88 13.77 -1.60
N ILE A 90 2.74 14.25 -1.13
CA ILE A 90 2.06 13.68 0.04
C ILE A 90 1.34 12.41 -0.42
N GLY A 91 1.49 11.35 0.36
CA GLY A 91 0.77 10.11 0.14
C GLY A 91 0.39 9.44 1.46
N GLY A 92 -0.36 8.36 1.31
CA GLY A 92 -0.68 7.47 2.42
C GLY A 92 -0.96 6.07 1.92
N PHE A 93 -0.86 5.12 2.85
CA PHE A 93 -1.15 3.72 2.57
C PHE A 93 -2.09 3.14 3.61
N ILE A 94 -2.82 2.11 3.18
CA ILE A 94 -3.61 1.23 4.03
C ILE A 94 -3.31 -0.21 3.63
N TYR A 95 -3.29 -1.14 4.60
CA TYR A 95 -2.97 -2.54 4.35
C TYR A 95 -3.57 -3.44 5.42
N PHE A 96 -4.27 -4.49 4.99
CA PHE A 96 -4.76 -5.55 5.87
C PHE A 96 -3.89 -6.79 5.70
N GLU A 97 -3.23 -7.22 6.77
CA GLU A 97 -2.30 -8.36 6.77
C GLU A 97 -3.03 -9.71 6.60
N ASP A 98 -4.28 -9.81 7.09
CA ASP A 98 -5.05 -11.05 7.01
C ASP A 98 -5.50 -11.39 5.58
N VAL A 99 -5.87 -10.38 4.79
CA VAL A 99 -6.19 -10.55 3.36
C VAL A 99 -5.01 -10.25 2.44
N ARG A 100 -3.92 -9.69 2.97
CA ARG A 100 -2.69 -9.32 2.25
C ARG A 100 -2.90 -8.36 1.08
N VAL A 101 -3.84 -7.45 1.23
CA VAL A 101 -4.16 -6.43 0.23
C VAL A 101 -3.97 -5.06 0.85
N GLY A 102 -3.40 -4.14 0.08
CA GLY A 102 -3.25 -2.76 0.46
C GLY A 102 -3.48 -1.79 -0.69
N LEU A 103 -3.66 -0.53 -0.35
CA LEU A 103 -3.80 0.57 -1.30
C LEU A 103 -2.82 1.68 -0.94
N ILE A 104 -2.18 2.23 -1.95
CA ILE A 104 -1.35 3.43 -1.86
C ILE A 104 -2.03 4.55 -2.66
N ALA A 105 -2.11 5.74 -2.07
CA ALA A 105 -2.57 6.96 -2.70
C ALA A 105 -1.48 8.04 -2.58
N VAL A 106 -1.14 8.70 -3.69
CA VAL A 106 -0.10 9.75 -3.71
C VAL A 106 -0.55 10.92 -4.58
N SER A 107 -0.34 12.16 -4.13
CA SER A 107 -0.57 13.33 -4.98
C SER A 107 0.23 13.23 -6.28
N ALA A 108 -0.38 13.50 -7.42
CA ALA A 108 0.30 13.37 -8.71
C ALA A 108 1.44 14.40 -8.84
N ASP A 109 1.19 15.61 -8.32
CA ASP A 109 2.07 16.76 -8.40
C ASP A 109 2.59 17.19 -7.02
N HIS A 110 3.66 17.97 -7.05
CA HIS A 110 4.20 18.72 -5.92
C HIS A 110 4.59 20.13 -6.44
N PRO A 111 3.96 21.22 -5.95
CA PRO A 111 2.88 21.25 -4.96
C PRO A 111 1.60 20.54 -5.45
N PRO A 112 0.72 20.06 -4.55
CA PRO A 112 -0.45 19.27 -4.92
C PRO A 112 -1.51 20.10 -5.65
N THR A 113 -2.05 19.55 -6.74
CA THR A 113 -3.02 20.18 -7.66
C THR A 113 -4.44 19.59 -7.55
N GLY A 114 -4.63 18.60 -6.66
CA GLY A 114 -5.88 17.85 -6.48
C GLY A 114 -5.92 16.50 -7.19
N MET A 115 -4.99 16.22 -8.11
CA MET A 115 -4.86 14.89 -8.73
C MET A 115 -4.15 13.89 -7.81
N VAL A 116 -4.66 12.66 -7.76
CA VAL A 116 -4.11 11.56 -6.95
C VAL A 116 -3.89 10.33 -7.83
N LYS A 117 -2.74 9.68 -7.66
CA LYS A 117 -2.44 8.37 -8.22
C LYS A 117 -2.72 7.29 -7.18
N TYR A 118 -3.35 6.22 -7.61
CA TYR A 118 -3.70 5.08 -6.77
C TYR A 118 -3.04 3.80 -7.28
N SER A 119 -2.64 2.91 -6.37
CA SER A 119 -2.24 1.55 -6.71
C SER A 119 -2.66 0.61 -5.60
N ARG A 120 -3.39 -0.44 -5.98
CA ARG A 120 -3.69 -1.57 -5.10
C ARG A 120 -2.60 -2.62 -5.30
N PHE A 121 -2.08 -3.12 -4.19
CA PHE A 121 -1.11 -4.21 -4.18
C PHE A 121 -1.65 -5.42 -3.43
N THR A 122 -1.13 -6.59 -3.78
CA THR A 122 -1.48 -7.87 -3.14
C THR A 122 -0.21 -8.67 -2.94
N GLU A 123 0.03 -9.12 -1.70
CA GLU A 123 1.17 -9.98 -1.43
C GLU A 123 0.82 -11.43 -1.75
N LEU A 124 1.59 -12.03 -2.66
CA LEU A 124 1.45 -13.44 -2.99
C LEU A 124 2.26 -14.29 -2.00
N PRO A 125 1.70 -15.39 -1.47
CA PRO A 125 2.50 -16.36 -0.74
C PRO A 125 3.62 -16.91 -1.62
N ILE A 126 4.82 -17.03 -1.07
CA ILE A 126 6.03 -17.54 -1.76
C ILE A 126 5.80 -18.95 -2.36
N SER A 127 4.81 -19.70 -1.88
CA SER A 127 4.45 -21.03 -2.41
C SER A 127 3.81 -21.02 -3.81
N LYS A 128 3.50 -19.86 -4.39
CA LYS A 128 2.87 -19.75 -5.73
C LYS A 128 3.69 -18.97 -6.77
N MET A 129 4.99 -18.75 -6.58
CA MET A 129 5.80 -18.29 -7.71
C MET A 129 6.02 -19.46 -8.69
N PRO A 130 5.55 -19.38 -9.95
CA PRO A 130 5.96 -20.34 -10.96
C PRO A 130 7.47 -20.23 -11.07
N LYS A 131 8.20 -21.35 -10.93
CA LYS A 131 9.62 -21.39 -11.27
C LYS A 131 9.74 -20.91 -12.71
N ARG A 132 10.25 -19.69 -12.92
CA ARG A 132 10.70 -19.27 -14.25
C ARG A 132 11.80 -20.25 -14.63
N GLY A 133 11.45 -21.24 -15.45
CA GLY A 133 12.40 -22.14 -16.06
C GLY A 133 13.31 -21.30 -16.94
N PHE A 134 14.47 -20.91 -16.43
CA PHE A 134 15.59 -20.57 -17.30
C PHE A 134 16.03 -21.88 -17.94
N GLY A 135 15.39 -22.23 -19.07
CA GLY A 135 15.90 -23.22 -19.99
C GLY A 135 17.25 -22.70 -20.47
N GLY A 136 18.32 -23.27 -19.92
CA GLY A 136 19.68 -22.91 -20.27
C GLY A 136 19.92 -23.09 -21.76
N PHE A 137 20.54 -22.09 -22.38
CA PHE A 137 21.25 -22.30 -23.64
C PHE A 137 22.33 -23.35 -23.38
N SER A 138 22.20 -24.49 -24.04
CA SER A 138 23.23 -25.52 -24.09
C SER A 138 24.47 -24.95 -24.80
N LYS A 139 25.64 -25.05 -24.15
CA LYS A 139 26.93 -24.86 -24.80
C LYS A 139 27.25 -26.09 -25.66
N GLN A 140 26.58 -26.27 -26.79
CA GLN A 140 26.99 -27.26 -27.79
C GLN A 140 26.95 -26.77 -29.26
N ASP A 141 26.57 -25.53 -29.54
CA ASP A 141 26.51 -25.01 -30.92
C ASP A 141 27.72 -24.13 -31.31
N LEU A 142 28.89 -24.37 -30.70
CA LEU A 142 30.15 -23.78 -31.14
C LEU A 142 31.21 -24.88 -31.24
N ASN A 143 31.15 -25.64 -32.35
CA ASN A 143 32.30 -26.09 -33.15
C ASN A 143 31.81 -26.85 -34.38
#